data_AF-A0A3B1AAU1-F1
#
_entry.id   AF-A0A3B1AAU1-F1
#
_cell.length_a   1.000
_cell.length_b   1.000
_cell.length_c   1.000
_cell.angle_alpha   90.00
_cell.angle_beta   90.00
_cell.angle_gamma   90.00
#
_symmetry.space_group_name_H-M   'P 1'
#
loop_
_entity.id
_entity.type
_entity.pdbx_description
1 polymer ?
#
loop_
_entity_poly.entity_id
_entity_poly.type
_entity_poly.pdbx_seq_one_letter_code
_entity_poly.pdbx_strand_id
1 'polypeptide(L)' 'MEITTLSQTLINLLISLSYAIITLIVSVTTLYMIDHFFYKKIDFIEEIKNGNIAASIFYSVILLFVAIIVTISIN' A
#
# COMPACT_ATOMS: atom_id res chain seq x y z
N MET A 1 6.43 -3.82 -37.43
CA MET A 1 6.91 -2.63 -36.71
C MET A 1 5.73 -1.68 -36.68
N GLU A 2 5.01 -1.63 -35.57
CA GLU A 2 3.90 -0.68 -35.43
C GLU A 2 4.50 0.72 -35.54
N ILE A 3 4.13 1.45 -36.59
CA ILE A 3 4.49 2.86 -36.71
C ILE A 3 3.60 3.58 -35.71
N THR A 4 4.00 3.59 -34.44
CA THR A 4 3.33 4.38 -33.42
C THR A 4 3.55 5.84 -33.77
N THR A 5 2.49 6.50 -34.20
CA THR A 5 2.51 7.94 -34.42
C THR A 5 2.86 8.66 -33.12
N LEU A 6 3.54 9.81 -33.17
CA LEU A 6 3.89 10.61 -32.00
C LEU A 6 2.68 10.82 -31.05
N SER A 7 1.49 10.98 -31.64
CA SER A 7 0.22 11.11 -30.93
C SER A 7 -0.12 9.88 -30.07
N GLN A 8 0.06 8.67 -30.60
CA GLN A 8 -0.19 7.43 -29.86
C GLN A 8 0.77 7.26 -28.68
N THR A 9 2.05 7.58 -28.87
CA THR A 9 3.03 7.56 -27.77
C THR A 9 2.67 8.56 -26.69
N LEU A 10 2.25 9.78 -27.08
CA LEU A 10 1.83 10.81 -26.12
C LEU A 10 0.61 10.36 -25.31
N ILE A 11 -0.39 9.79 -25.98
CA ILE A 11 -1.61 9.28 -25.33
C ILE A 11 -1.26 8.14 -24.36
N ASN A 12 -0.41 7.20 -24.78
CA ASN A 12 0.00 6.08 -23.93
C ASN A 12 0.75 6.55 -22.68
N LEU A 13 1.61 7.56 -22.84
CA LEU A 13 2.36 8.16 -21.74
C LEU A 13 1.44 8.89 -20.76
N LEU A 14 0.41 9.57 -21.28
CA LEU A 14 -0.60 10.28 -20.49
C LEU A 14 -1.49 9.31 -19.69
N ILE A 15 -1.88 8.18 -20.30
CA ILE A 15 -2.62 7.11 -19.62
C ILE A 15 -1.76 6.47 -18.54
N SER A 16 -0.50 6.13 -18.84
CA SER A 16 0.42 5.51 -17.89
C SER A 16 0.69 6.43 -16.69
N LEU A 17 0.89 7.72 -16.94
CA LEU A 17 1.10 8.71 -15.89
C LEU A 17 -0.16 8.90 -15.03
N SER A 18 -1.34 8.94 -15.65
CA SER A 18 -2.61 9.04 -14.94
C SER A 18 -2.86 7.81 -14.07
N TYR A 19 -2.56 6.62 -14.58
CA TYR A 19 -2.64 5.37 -13.83
C TYR A 19 -1.70 5.39 -12.62
N ALA A 20 -0.44 5.81 -12.80
CA ALA A 20 0.51 5.93 -11.69
C ALA A 20 0.02 6.86 -10.57
N ILE A 21 -0.56 8.01 -10.94
CA ILE A 21 -1.10 8.97 -9.96
C ILE A 21 -2.28 8.36 -9.19
N ILE A 22 -3.22 7.71 -9.89
CA ILE A 22 -4.39 7.08 -9.27
C ILE A 22 -3.96 5.96 -8.32
N THR A 23 -3.03 5.10 -8.75
CA THR A 23 -2.49 4.01 -7.93
C THR A 23 -1.82 4.54 -6.67
N LEU A 24 -1.07 5.65 -6.76
CA LEU A 24 -0.44 6.28 -5.61
C LEU A 24 -1.48 6.78 -4.60
N ILE A 25 -2.52 7.48 -5.08
CA ILE A 25 -3.61 7.99 -4.22
C ILE A 25 -4.33 6.83 -3.52
N VAL A 26 -4.68 5.77 -4.26
CA VAL A 26 -5.37 4.59 -3.71
C VAL A 26 -4.49 3.86 -2.69
N SER A 27 -3.19 3.70 -2.97
CA SER A 27 -2.25 3.02 -2.06
C SER A 27 -2.08 3.78 -0.75
N VAL A 28 -1.88 5.09 -0.81
CA VAL A 28 -1.74 5.94 0.39
C VAL A 28 -3.02 5.96 1.21
N THR A 29 -4.18 6.07 0.55
CA THR A 29 -5.48 6.05 1.23
C THR A 29 -5.74 4.70 1.92
N THR A 30 -5.39 3.60 1.26
CA THR A 30 -5.55 2.25 1.80
C THR A 30 -4.66 2.01 3.02
N LEU A 31 -3.39 2.43 2.96
CA LEU A 31 -2.47 2.40 4.11
C LEU A 31 -3.03 3.17 5.30
N TYR A 32 -3.48 4.41 5.07
CA TYR A 32 -4.06 5.25 6.12
C TYR A 32 -5.32 4.63 6.73
N MET A 33 -6.18 4.02 5.91
CA MET A 33 -7.38 3.32 6.37
C MET A 33 -7.04 2.07 7.20
N ILE A 34 -6.03 1.30 6.80
CA ILE A 34 -5.57 0.13 7.56
C ILE A 34 -5.05 0.57 8.93
N ASP A 35 -4.17 1.58 8.97
CA ASP A 35 -3.65 2.11 10.22
C ASP A 35 -4.78 2.60 11.15
N HIS A 36 -5.77 3.31 10.59
CA HIS A 36 -6.87 3.85 11.37
C HIS A 36 -7.94 2.82 11.78
N PHE A 37 -8.10 1.73 11.02
CA PHE A 37 -9.13 0.72 11.28
C PHE A 37 -8.61 -0.42 12.17
N PHE A 38 -7.34 -0.81 12.02
CA PHE A 38 -6.74 -1.89 12.81
C PHE A 38 -6.26 -1.43 14.20
N TYR A 39 -5.80 -0.19 14.37
CA TYR A 39 -5.10 0.23 15.60
C TYR A 39 -5.91 1.12 16.55
N LYS A 40 -7.23 0.92 16.64
CA LYS A 40 -8.11 1.83 17.40
C LYS A 40 -8.24 1.59 18.91
N LYS A 41 -7.77 0.46 19.45
CA LYS A 41 -8.08 0.08 20.86
C LYS A 41 -6.98 -0.64 21.65
N ILE A 42 -5.86 -1.02 21.04
CA ILE A 42 -4.75 -1.70 21.73
C ILE A 42 -3.48 -0.93 21.39
N ASP A 43 -2.78 -0.43 22.41
CA ASP A 43 -1.45 0.16 22.24
C ASP A 43 -0.42 -0.98 22.12
N PHE A 44 -0.32 -1.54 20.92
CA PHE A 44 0.63 -2.62 20.65
C PHE A 44 2.07 -2.20 20.93
N ILE A 45 2.40 -0.91 20.81
CA ILE A 45 3.74 -0.40 21.13
C ILE A 45 4.01 -0.51 22.62
N GLU A 46 3.03 -0.20 23.47
CA GLU A 46 3.15 -0.35 24.92
C GLU A 46 3.21 -1.82 25.36
N GLU A 47 2.38 -2.69 24.78
CA GLU A 47 2.42 -4.14 25.04
C GLU A 47 3.75 -4.77 24.62
N ILE A 48 4.31 -4.38 23.47
CA ILE A 48 5.63 -4.83 23.01
C ILE A 48 6.73 -4.34 23.96
N LYS A 49 6.65 -3.08 24.43
CA LYS A 49 7.59 -2.54 25.44
C LYS A 49 7.52 -3.28 26.78
N ASN A 50 6.33 -3.74 27.17
CA ASN A 50 6.13 -4.56 28.36
C ASN A 50 6.59 -6.03 28.17
N GLY A 51 7.16 -6.39 27.02
CA GLY A 51 7.71 -7.71 26.74
C GLY A 51 6.67 -8.72 26.26
N ASN A 52 5.48 -8.28 25.84
CA ASN A 52 4.45 -9.17 25.34
C ASN A 52 4.80 -9.70 23.93
N ILE A 53 5.35 -10.91 23.89
CA ILE A 53 5.75 -11.59 22.65
C ILE A 53 4.55 -11.84 21.72
N ALA A 54 3.36 -12.10 22.27
CA ALA A 54 2.16 -12.34 21.47
C ALA A 54 1.74 -11.09 20.69
N ALA A 55 1.84 -9.91 21.33
CA ALA A 55 1.60 -8.62 20.67
C ALA A 55 2.61 -8.36 19.54
N SER A 56 3.90 -8.65 19.77
CA SER A 56 4.95 -8.52 18.75
C SER A 56 4.72 -9.39 17.52
N ILE A 57 4.37 -10.67 17.72
CA ILE A 57 4.11 -11.62 16.64
C ILE A 57 2.87 -11.17 15.84
N PHE A 58 1.80 -10.80 16.55
CA PHE A 58 0.56 -10.37 15.91
C PHE A 58 0.78 -9.10 15.07
N TYR A 59 1.48 -8.11 15.62
CA TYR A 59 1.81 -6.87 14.91
C TYR A 59 2.69 -7.13 13.67
N SER A 60 3.68 -8.02 13.79
CA SER A 60 4.56 -8.39 12.66
C SER A 60 3.81 -9.05 11.52
N VAL A 61 2.87 -9.96 11.83
CA VAL A 61 2.05 -10.65 10.81
C VAL A 61 1.11 -9.67 10.11
N ILE A 62 0.51 -8.73 10.84
CA ILE A 62 -0.33 -7.68 10.24
C ILE A 62 0.48 -6.85 9.24
N LEU A 63 1.65 -6.34 9.64
CA LEU A 63 2.52 -5.57 8.75
C LEU A 63 2.90 -6.37 7.49
N LEU A 64 3.14 -7.67 7.62
CA LEU A 64 3.45 -8.55 6.51
C LEU A 64 2.26 -8.68 5.54
N PHE A 65 1.03 -8.85 6.04
CA PHE A 65 -0.17 -8.86 5.20
C PHE A 65 -0.40 -7.52 4.48
N VAL A 66 -0.17 -6.40 5.16
CA VAL A 66 -0.27 -5.07 4.55
C VAL A 66 0.75 -4.93 3.42
N ALA A 67 2.00 -5.32 3.66
CA ALA A 67 3.05 -5.30 2.65
C ALA A 67 2.66 -6.13 1.42
N ILE A 68 2.14 -7.35 1.62
CA ILE A 68 1.67 -8.22 0.52
C ILE A 68 0.54 -7.55 -0.28
N ILE A 69 -0.48 -7.02 0.39
CA ILE A 69 -1.62 -6.37 -0.28
C ILE A 69 -1.14 -5.18 -1.11
N VAL A 70 -0.22 -4.36 -0.57
CA VAL A 70 0.37 -3.23 -1.29
C VAL A 70 1.19 -3.69 -2.49
N THR A 71 2.04 -4.71 -2.33
CA THR A 71 2.83 -5.26 -3.43
C THR A 71 1.95 -5.82 -4.55
N ILE A 72 0.88 -6.56 -4.21
CA ILE A 72 -0.09 -7.08 -5.19
C ILE A 72 -0.87 -5.95 -5.86
N SER A 73 -1.16 -4.87 -5.15
CA SER A 73 -1.90 -3.73 -5.74
C SER A 73 -1.07 -2.91 -6.72
N ILE A 74 0.26 -2.92 -6.57
CA ILE A 74 1.20 -2.17 -7.41
C ILE A 74 1.57 -2.94 -8.69
N ASN A 75 1.41 -4.27 -8.71
CA ASN A 75 1.84 -5.17 -9.81
C ASN A 75 0.66 -5.86 -10.49
#